data_AF-M1VUX5-F1
#
_entry.id   AF-M1VUX5-F1
#
_cell.length_a   1.000
_cell.length_b   1.000
_cell.length_c   1.000
_cell.angle_alpha   90.00
_cell.angle_beta   90.00
_cell.angle_gamma   90.00
#
_symmetry.space_group_name_H-M   'P 1'
#
loop_
_entity.id
_entity.type
_entity.pdbx_description
1 polymer ?
#
loop_
_entity_poly.entity_id
_entity_poly.type
_entity_poly.pdbx_seq_one_letter_code
_entity_poly.pdbx_strand_id
1 'polypeptide(L)'
;MGRELQKKKRRSKRQPVRQPNKTKKILNPRGNNIIAQNWNKNETLAQNYRRLGLLARLKAPAGGTEKKLATGTSAGTVNPTLAISKHDPFAISNLDKAIISEAKVERDADGKIIRILSRSHIEKANPLNDPLRALESDSEAEDADVDADAGAEYPAWGGLAEREAAEDANTTDIVRSLIEESHNPAPKMKRYQSEAEREWLQRLVDRHGDDTGAMARDLKLNPMQQTARDIGKRLKKMQEA
;
A
#
# COMPACT_ATOMS: atom_id res chain seq x y z
N MET A 1 20.07 -10.80 47.28
CA MET A 1 20.34 -9.61 48.12
C MET A 1 21.83 -9.43 48.48
N GLY A 2 22.77 -10.05 47.76
CA GLY A 2 24.21 -10.03 48.11
C GLY A 2 25.02 -8.89 47.48
N ARG A 3 24.50 -8.23 46.43
CA ARG A 3 25.26 -7.27 45.61
C ARG A 3 25.66 -6.04 46.41
N GLU A 4 26.96 -5.77 46.49
CA GLU A 4 27.52 -4.68 47.31
C GLU A 4 26.96 -3.31 46.95
N LEU A 5 26.69 -3.06 45.67
CA LEU A 5 26.03 -1.83 45.21
C LEU A 5 24.62 -1.66 45.78
N GLN A 6 23.85 -2.74 45.92
CA GLN A 6 22.52 -2.66 46.55
C GLN A 6 22.65 -2.41 48.06
N LYS A 7 23.64 -3.00 48.72
CA LYS A 7 23.95 -2.75 50.14
C LYS A 7 24.39 -1.29 50.36
N LYS A 8 25.27 -0.74 49.50
CA LYS A 8 25.71 0.67 49.53
C LYS A 8 24.54 1.63 49.30
N LYS A 9 23.67 1.36 48.32
CA LYS A 9 22.44 2.14 48.09
C LYS A 9 21.54 2.14 49.33
N ARG A 10 21.33 1.00 49.98
CA ARG A 10 20.50 0.90 51.20
C ARG A 10 21.14 1.62 52.40
N ARG A 11 22.47 1.58 52.54
CA ARG A 11 23.21 2.31 53.61
C ARG A 11 23.22 3.83 53.41
N SER A 12 23.06 4.32 52.17
CA SER A 12 23.19 5.74 51.85
C SER A 12 22.10 6.65 52.42
N LYS A 13 21.08 6.12 53.12
CA LYS A 13 19.92 6.84 53.70
C LYS A 13 19.14 7.73 52.70
N ARG A 14 19.44 7.64 51.40
CA ARG A 14 18.72 8.31 50.32
C ARG A 14 17.41 7.59 50.05
N GLN A 15 16.33 8.35 49.85
CA GLN A 15 15.04 7.78 49.48
C GLN A 15 15.14 7.07 48.12
N PRO A 16 14.75 5.79 48.01
CA PRO A 16 14.80 5.08 46.75
C PRO A 16 13.77 5.67 45.79
N VAL A 17 14.23 6.15 44.63
CA VAL A 17 13.34 6.56 43.53
C VAL A 17 12.61 5.31 43.04
N ARG A 18 11.32 5.20 43.38
CA ARG A 18 10.43 4.14 42.89
C ARG A 18 9.49 4.76 41.88
N GLN A 19 9.61 4.37 40.62
CA GLN A 19 8.59 4.71 39.63
C GLN A 19 7.45 3.70 39.76
N PRO A 20 6.19 4.15 39.92
CA PRO A 20 5.07 3.23 39.95
C PRO A 20 4.92 2.58 38.57
N ASN A 21 5.09 1.26 38.50
CA ASN A 21 4.79 0.46 37.31
C ASN A 21 3.27 0.26 37.16
N LYS A 22 2.47 1.31 37.36
CA LYS A 22 1.05 1.26 36.98
C LYS A 22 1.02 1.19 35.47
N THR A 23 0.37 0.16 34.94
CA THR A 23 0.07 0.08 33.51
C THR A 23 -0.59 1.40 33.13
N LYS A 24 0.06 2.14 32.23
CA LYS A 24 -0.40 3.47 31.82
C LYS A 24 -1.83 3.29 31.31
N LYS A 25 -2.77 4.12 31.78
CA LYS A 25 -4.16 4.15 31.28
C LYS A 25 -4.11 4.09 29.75
N ILE A 26 -5.01 3.32 29.14
CA ILE A 26 -5.10 3.19 27.68
C ILE A 26 -5.17 4.60 27.10
N LEU A 27 -4.09 5.01 26.44
CA LEU A 27 -3.96 6.34 25.84
C LEU A 27 -4.73 6.32 24.52
N ASN A 28 -5.28 7.47 24.14
CA ASN A 28 -5.85 7.63 22.81
C ASN A 28 -4.78 7.31 21.75
N PRO A 29 -5.18 6.73 20.60
CA PRO A 29 -4.26 6.50 19.50
C PRO A 29 -3.60 7.82 19.09
N ARG A 30 -2.29 7.77 18.84
CA ARG A 30 -1.53 8.92 18.33
C ARG A 30 -1.39 8.77 16.82
N GLY A 31 -1.49 9.88 16.08
CA GLY A 31 -1.45 9.89 14.63
C GLY A 31 -2.55 10.78 14.07
N ASN A 32 -3.72 10.17 13.81
CA ASN A 32 -4.87 10.88 13.24
C ASN A 32 -5.76 11.50 14.33
N ASN A 33 -6.08 12.80 14.19
CA ASN A 33 -6.94 13.53 15.12
C ASN A 33 -8.40 13.06 15.09
N ILE A 34 -8.93 12.71 13.91
CA ILE A 34 -10.30 12.21 13.71
C ILE A 34 -10.52 10.94 14.52
N ILE A 35 -9.60 9.98 14.41
CA ILE A 35 -9.65 8.72 15.16
C ILE A 35 -9.49 8.98 16.67
N ALA A 36 -8.59 9.89 17.06
CA ALA A 36 -8.33 10.18 18.46
C ALA A 36 -9.51 10.86 19.17
N GLN A 37 -10.27 11.70 18.47
CA GLN A 37 -11.49 12.34 18.98
C GLN A 37 -12.61 11.31 19.18
N ASN A 38 -12.73 10.36 18.25
CA ASN A 38 -13.76 9.33 18.28
C ASN A 38 -13.29 8.04 19.00
N TRP A 39 -12.31 8.11 19.91
CA TRP A 39 -11.80 6.91 20.59
C TRP A 39 -12.47 6.68 21.96
N ASN A 40 -13.14 5.53 22.15
CA ASN A 40 -13.72 5.17 23.43
C ASN A 40 -12.74 4.34 24.27
N LYS A 41 -12.30 4.88 25.42
CA LYS A 41 -11.33 4.21 26.31
C LYS A 41 -11.88 2.98 27.03
N ASN A 42 -13.21 2.83 27.07
CA ASN A 42 -13.88 1.70 27.73
C ASN A 42 -14.01 0.50 26.79
N GLU A 43 -13.90 0.72 25.48
CA GLU A 43 -13.96 -0.33 24.46
C GLU A 43 -12.56 -0.90 24.21
N THR A 44 -12.51 -2.18 23.83
CA THR A 44 -11.27 -2.79 23.36
C THR A 44 -10.85 -2.16 22.02
N LEU A 45 -9.57 -2.34 21.63
CA LEU A 45 -9.08 -1.89 20.34
C LEU A 45 -9.96 -2.42 19.19
N ALA A 46 -10.27 -3.73 19.22
CA ALA A 46 -11.06 -4.36 18.16
C ALA A 46 -12.50 -3.84 18.11
N GLN A 47 -13.12 -3.55 19.26
CA GLN A 47 -14.46 -2.96 19.32
C GLN A 47 -14.47 -1.53 18.77
N ASN A 48 -13.50 -0.70 19.17
CA ASN A 48 -13.38 0.66 18.67
C ASN A 48 -13.25 0.69 17.14
N TYR A 49 -12.28 -0.03 16.57
CA TYR A 49 -12.09 -0.04 15.11
C TYR A 49 -13.35 -0.54 14.38
N ARG A 50 -14.02 -1.59 14.88
CA ARG A 50 -15.31 -2.03 14.31
C ARG A 50 -16.38 -0.95 14.36
N ARG A 51 -16.49 -0.22 15.48
CA ARG A 51 -17.45 0.90 15.62
C ARG A 51 -17.13 2.04 14.67
N LEU A 52 -15.85 2.31 14.44
CA LEU A 52 -15.39 3.30 13.48
C LEU A 52 -15.61 2.87 12.03
N GLY A 53 -15.90 1.59 11.75
CA GLY A 53 -15.99 1.06 10.38
C GLY A 53 -14.63 0.66 9.78
N LEU A 54 -13.62 0.48 10.63
CA LEU A 54 -12.25 0.14 10.27
C LEU A 54 -11.89 -1.28 10.70
N LEU A 55 -10.92 -1.89 10.02
CA LEU A 55 -10.39 -3.20 10.38
C LEU A 55 -9.31 -3.08 11.47
N ALA A 56 -9.46 -3.85 12.55
CA ALA A 56 -8.46 -3.90 13.63
C ALA A 56 -7.23 -4.75 13.27
N ARG A 57 -7.41 -5.77 12.41
CA ARG A 57 -6.39 -6.72 11.96
C ARG A 57 -6.68 -7.10 10.52
N LEU A 58 -5.61 -7.22 9.72
CA LEU A 58 -5.72 -7.61 8.31
C LEU A 58 -6.00 -9.10 8.12
N LYS A 59 -5.46 -9.97 8.99
CA LYS A 59 -5.73 -11.42 8.92
C LYS A 59 -6.89 -11.80 9.81
N ALA A 60 -7.60 -12.86 9.44
CA ALA A 60 -8.61 -13.46 10.30
C ALA A 60 -8.03 -13.74 11.70
N PRO A 61 -8.70 -13.29 12.78
CA PRO A 61 -8.20 -13.52 14.14
C PRO A 61 -8.25 -15.00 14.47
N ALA A 62 -7.23 -15.50 15.15
CA ALA A 62 -7.26 -16.84 15.71
C ALA A 62 -8.26 -16.90 16.89
N GLY A 63 -9.17 -17.88 16.87
CA GLY A 63 -10.18 -18.09 17.91
C GLY A 63 -11.52 -17.38 17.65
N GLY A 64 -12.38 -17.35 18.66
CA GLY A 64 -13.70 -16.73 18.57
C GLY A 64 -13.65 -15.20 18.62
N THR A 65 -14.52 -14.54 17.85
CA THR A 65 -14.77 -13.10 17.96
C THR A 65 -16.10 -12.84 18.66
N GLU A 66 -16.19 -11.70 19.36
CA GLU A 66 -17.43 -11.26 20.00
C GLU A 66 -18.51 -11.01 18.94
N LYS A 67 -19.65 -11.70 19.06
CA LYS A 67 -20.82 -11.49 18.22
C LYS A 67 -21.66 -10.36 18.80
N LYS A 68 -22.02 -9.37 17.98
CA LYS A 68 -22.98 -8.34 18.38
C LYS A 68 -24.37 -8.99 18.42
N LEU A 69 -24.97 -9.08 19.60
CA LEU A 69 -26.37 -9.45 19.75
C LEU A 69 -27.20 -8.27 19.23
N ALA A 70 -27.78 -8.40 18.05
CA ALA A 70 -28.72 -7.40 17.55
C ALA A 70 -29.97 -7.43 18.46
N THR A 71 -30.09 -6.43 19.33
CA THR A 71 -31.26 -6.28 20.20
C THR A 71 -32.42 -5.74 19.37
N GLY A 72 -33.35 -6.62 18.98
CA GLY A 72 -34.65 -6.26 18.44
C GLY A 72 -34.81 -6.37 16.92
N THR A 73 -35.55 -7.39 16.51
CA THR A 73 -36.41 -7.44 15.30
C THR A 73 -35.74 -7.37 13.93
N SER A 74 -35.41 -8.55 13.38
CA SER A 74 -35.83 -9.04 12.06
C SER A 74 -35.09 -10.35 11.79
N ALA A 75 -35.74 -11.47 12.06
CA ALA A 75 -35.32 -12.76 11.56
C ALA A 75 -35.46 -12.73 10.02
N GLY A 76 -34.41 -12.29 9.33
CA GLY A 76 -34.42 -12.17 7.87
C GLY A 76 -33.35 -11.27 7.27
N THR A 77 -32.84 -10.28 8.01
CA THR A 77 -31.75 -9.43 7.51
C THR A 77 -30.42 -10.01 7.96
N VAL A 78 -29.81 -10.82 7.10
CA VAL A 78 -28.43 -11.26 7.26
C VAL A 78 -27.56 -10.02 7.48
N ASN A 79 -26.81 -9.99 8.57
CA ASN A 79 -25.80 -8.96 8.81
C ASN A 79 -24.89 -8.87 7.57
N PRO A 80 -24.76 -7.71 6.89
CA PRO A 80 -23.88 -7.60 5.73
C PRO A 80 -22.41 -7.80 6.10
N THR A 81 -22.05 -7.71 7.39
CA THR A 81 -20.69 -8.00 7.89
C THR A 81 -20.34 -9.50 7.88
N LEU A 82 -21.29 -10.38 7.57
CA LEU A 82 -21.09 -11.83 7.42
C LEU A 82 -21.45 -12.32 6.00
N ALA A 83 -21.87 -11.42 5.11
CA ALA A 83 -21.83 -11.69 3.68
C ALA A 83 -20.35 -11.70 3.28
N ILE A 84 -19.71 -12.85 3.50
CA ILE A 84 -18.43 -13.19 2.89
C ILE A 84 -18.67 -13.00 1.41
N SER A 85 -18.24 -11.86 0.87
CA SER A 85 -18.04 -11.74 -0.56
C SER A 85 -17.28 -13.01 -0.95
N LYS A 86 -17.69 -13.67 -2.04
CA LYS A 86 -17.05 -14.93 -2.47
C LYS A 86 -15.51 -14.78 -2.61
N HIS A 87 -15.03 -13.54 -2.62
CA HIS A 87 -13.67 -13.11 -2.62
C HIS A 87 -13.37 -12.14 -1.46
N ASP A 88 -13.35 -12.61 -0.22
CA ASP A 88 -12.73 -11.84 0.88
C ASP A 88 -11.21 -12.07 0.80
N PRO A 89 -10.40 -11.08 0.36
CA PRO A 89 -8.96 -11.25 0.18
C PRO A 89 -8.22 -11.54 1.51
N PHE A 90 -8.91 -11.39 2.64
CA PHE A 90 -8.34 -11.58 3.98
C PHE A 90 -8.87 -12.82 4.70
N ALA A 91 -9.83 -13.54 4.11
CA ALA A 91 -10.33 -14.79 4.65
C ALA A 91 -9.29 -15.90 4.48
N ILE A 92 -8.93 -16.55 5.59
CA ILE A 92 -8.17 -17.80 5.55
C ILE A 92 -9.13 -18.86 5.03
N SER A 93 -8.93 -19.32 3.79
CA SER A 93 -9.69 -20.46 3.26
C SER A 93 -9.42 -21.68 4.15
N ASN A 94 -10.47 -22.25 4.74
CA ASN A 94 -10.36 -23.53 5.44
C ASN A 94 -9.71 -24.55 4.49
N LEU A 95 -8.72 -25.31 4.98
CA LEU A 95 -7.99 -26.32 4.21
C LEU A 95 -8.93 -27.34 3.54
N ASP A 96 -10.13 -27.54 4.09
CA ASP A 96 -11.19 -28.39 3.53
C ASP A 96 -11.69 -27.89 2.15
N LYS A 97 -11.38 -26.64 1.78
CA LYS A 97 -11.67 -26.02 0.48
C LYS A 97 -10.43 -25.83 -0.40
N ALA A 98 -9.25 -26.30 0.02
CA ALA A 98 -8.19 -26.55 -0.95
C ALA A 98 -8.76 -27.64 -1.88
N ILE A 99 -8.91 -27.32 -3.16
CA ILE A 99 -9.43 -28.25 -4.16
C ILE A 99 -8.44 -29.43 -4.22
N ILE A 100 -8.67 -30.47 -3.42
CA ILE A 100 -7.98 -31.75 -3.58
C ILE A 100 -8.65 -32.40 -4.79
N SER A 101 -8.24 -31.99 -5.99
CA SER A 101 -8.69 -32.64 -7.22
C SER A 101 -7.99 -34.00 -7.33
N GLU A 102 -8.77 -35.08 -7.28
CA GLU A 102 -8.26 -36.41 -7.64
C GLU A 102 -7.95 -36.45 -9.14
N ALA A 103 -6.68 -36.65 -9.50
CA ALA A 103 -6.26 -36.89 -10.88
C ALA A 103 -6.11 -38.40 -11.08
N LYS A 104 -6.77 -38.97 -12.11
CA LYS A 104 -6.56 -40.37 -12.48
C LYS A 104 -5.22 -40.49 -13.20
N VAL A 105 -4.36 -41.39 -12.75
CA VAL A 105 -3.01 -41.57 -13.29
C VAL A 105 -2.84 -42.98 -13.83
N GLU A 106 -2.54 -43.10 -15.13
CA GLU A 106 -2.14 -44.36 -15.75
C GLU A 106 -0.64 -44.56 -15.57
N ARG A 107 -0.26 -45.77 -15.14
CA ARG A 107 1.12 -46.17 -14.87
C ARG A 107 1.49 -47.38 -15.71
N ASP A 108 2.77 -47.47 -16.06
CA ASP A 108 3.36 -48.65 -16.68
C ASP A 108 3.47 -49.82 -15.70
N ALA A 109 3.81 -51.01 -16.19
CA ALA A 109 4.07 -52.21 -15.39
C ALA A 109 5.14 -51.99 -14.30
N ASP A 110 6.09 -51.07 -14.53
CA ASP A 110 7.14 -50.68 -13.59
C ASP A 110 6.73 -49.55 -12.62
N GLY A 111 5.46 -49.13 -12.64
CA GLY A 111 4.92 -48.09 -11.76
C GLY A 111 5.29 -46.65 -12.17
N LYS A 112 5.97 -46.47 -13.30
CA LYS A 112 6.29 -45.14 -13.85
C LYS A 112 5.03 -44.49 -14.43
N ILE A 113 4.82 -43.21 -14.13
CA ILE A 113 3.63 -42.47 -14.56
C ILE A 113 3.72 -42.16 -16.06
N ILE A 114 2.75 -42.66 -16.84
CA ILE A 114 2.67 -42.42 -18.28
C ILE A 114 1.72 -41.26 -18.57
N ARG A 115 0.54 -41.22 -17.92
CA ARG A 115 -0.51 -40.26 -18.27
C ARG A 115 -1.33 -39.80 -17.07
N ILE A 116 -1.54 -38.49 -16.96
CA ILE A 116 -2.42 -37.88 -15.94
C ILE A 116 -3.71 -37.45 -16.64
N LEU A 117 -4.79 -38.17 -16.38
CA LEU A 117 -6.13 -37.88 -16.88
C LEU A 117 -6.80 -36.86 -15.94
N SER A 118 -6.58 -35.57 -16.21
CA SER A 118 -7.33 -34.49 -15.56
C SER A 118 -8.69 -34.31 -16.23
N ARG A 119 -9.75 -34.16 -15.45
CA ARG A 119 -11.14 -33.99 -15.96
C ARG A 119 -11.39 -32.65 -16.67
N SER A 120 -10.43 -31.73 -16.64
CA SER A 120 -10.52 -30.36 -17.17
C SER A 120 -10.11 -30.19 -18.63
N HIS A 121 -9.69 -31.24 -19.34
CA HIS A 121 -9.23 -31.11 -20.73
C HIS A 121 -10.35 -31.21 -21.79
N ILE A 122 -11.61 -31.01 -21.40
CA ILE A 122 -12.73 -30.85 -22.34
C ILE A 122 -13.01 -29.36 -22.50
N GLU A 123 -12.03 -28.58 -22.94
CA GLU A 123 -12.22 -27.19 -23.32
C GLU A 123 -11.64 -26.93 -24.71
N LYS A 124 -12.57 -26.94 -25.68
CA LYS A 124 -12.50 -26.42 -27.06
C LYS A 124 -11.47 -27.10 -27.99
N ALA A 125 -11.95 -27.55 -29.14
CA ALA A 125 -11.13 -28.13 -30.21
C ALA A 125 -9.97 -27.18 -30.59
N ASN A 126 -8.74 -27.70 -30.56
CA ASN A 126 -7.53 -27.08 -31.13
C ASN A 126 -7.15 -27.86 -32.42
N PRO A 127 -7.90 -27.68 -33.52
CA PRO A 127 -7.73 -28.50 -34.72
C PRO A 127 -6.39 -28.25 -35.43
N LEU A 128 -5.69 -27.16 -35.13
CA LEU A 128 -4.40 -26.82 -35.74
C LEU A 128 -3.19 -27.07 -34.82
N ASN A 129 -3.41 -27.65 -33.63
CA ASN A 129 -2.39 -27.95 -32.63
C ASN A 129 -1.44 -26.78 -32.33
N ASP A 130 -1.99 -25.58 -32.19
CA ASP A 130 -1.22 -24.37 -31.90
C ASP A 130 -0.78 -24.34 -30.41
N PRO A 131 0.52 -24.21 -30.11
CA PRO A 131 1.05 -24.13 -28.74
C PRO A 131 0.69 -22.83 -27.99
N LEU A 132 0.31 -21.74 -28.67
CA LEU A 132 0.07 -20.43 -28.04
C LEU A 132 -1.34 -20.26 -27.47
N ARG A 133 -2.29 -21.11 -27.87
CA ARG A 133 -3.69 -21.06 -27.40
C ARG A 133 -3.85 -21.15 -25.87
N ALA A 134 -2.89 -21.78 -25.19
CA ALA A 134 -2.88 -21.89 -23.73
C ALA A 134 -2.58 -20.55 -23.03
N LEU A 135 -1.99 -19.58 -23.74
CA LEU A 135 -1.57 -18.28 -23.22
C LEU A 135 -2.58 -17.16 -23.52
N GLU A 136 -3.33 -17.25 -24.63
CA GLU A 136 -4.34 -16.25 -25.01
C GLU A 136 -5.55 -16.19 -24.04
N SER A 137 -5.87 -17.27 -23.31
CA SER A 137 -7.09 -17.30 -22.49
C SER A 137 -7.02 -16.47 -21.20
N ASP A 138 -5.89 -15.85 -20.85
CA ASP A 138 -5.73 -15.14 -19.57
C ASP A 138 -4.82 -13.90 -19.61
N SER A 139 -4.71 -13.17 -20.72
CA SER A 139 -4.31 -11.74 -20.77
C SER A 139 -3.92 -11.28 -22.18
N GLU A 140 -4.90 -10.82 -22.95
CA GLU A 140 -4.64 -9.84 -24.01
C GLU A 140 -4.98 -8.45 -23.48
N ALA A 141 -4.02 -7.88 -22.76
CA ALA A 141 -3.81 -6.44 -22.69
C ALA A 141 -2.37 -6.22 -23.16
N GLU A 142 -2.16 -6.31 -24.47
CA GLU A 142 -1.03 -5.63 -25.09
C GLU A 142 -1.28 -4.13 -24.94
N ASP A 143 -0.39 -3.43 -24.25
CA ASP A 143 -0.12 -2.03 -24.55
C ASP A 143 1.29 -1.66 -24.09
N ALA A 144 2.15 -1.59 -25.10
CA ALA A 144 3.25 -0.66 -25.33
C ALA A 144 4.05 -0.14 -24.11
N ASP A 145 5.34 -0.47 -24.13
CA ASP A 145 6.40 0.32 -23.52
C ASP A 145 6.33 1.77 -24.03
N VAL A 146 5.77 2.68 -23.22
CA VAL A 146 5.84 4.13 -23.44
C VAL A 146 6.70 4.76 -22.35
N ASP A 147 7.80 5.35 -22.83
CA ASP A 147 8.79 6.08 -22.07
C ASP A 147 8.21 7.09 -21.07
N ALA A 148 8.84 7.09 -19.88
CA ALA A 148 8.66 8.05 -18.82
C ALA A 148 9.16 9.45 -19.22
N ASP A 149 8.27 10.38 -19.61
CA ASP A 149 8.38 11.84 -19.39
C ASP A 149 7.21 12.60 -20.05
N ALA A 150 6.03 12.60 -19.44
CA ALA A 150 5.03 13.65 -19.63
C ALA A 150 4.00 13.55 -18.49
N GLY A 151 3.53 14.69 -17.99
CA GLY A 151 2.56 14.80 -16.89
C GLY A 151 1.16 14.28 -17.24
N ALA A 152 1.06 13.01 -17.64
CA ALA A 152 -0.17 12.26 -17.62
C ALA A 152 -0.51 11.96 -16.16
N GLU A 153 -1.67 12.43 -15.74
CA GLU A 153 -2.36 11.98 -14.54
C GLU A 153 -2.62 10.47 -14.69
N TYR A 154 -1.63 9.66 -14.32
CA TYR A 154 -1.92 8.27 -13.97
C TYR A 154 -2.97 8.34 -12.87
N PRO A 155 -4.15 7.70 -13.02
CA PRO A 155 -5.04 7.53 -11.91
C PRO A 155 -4.22 6.80 -10.85
N ALA A 156 -3.86 7.53 -9.79
CA ALA A 156 -3.25 6.95 -8.61
C ALA A 156 -4.13 5.76 -8.25
N TRP A 157 -3.51 4.59 -8.10
CA TRP A 157 -4.17 3.32 -7.82
C TRP A 157 -4.92 3.36 -6.47
N GLY A 158 -6.01 4.13 -6.42
CA GLY A 158 -7.12 4.04 -5.49
C GLY A 158 -8.10 3.08 -6.13
N GLY A 159 -7.95 1.80 -5.80
CA GLY A 159 -8.71 0.71 -6.42
C GLY A 159 -10.21 0.97 -6.40
N LEU A 160 -10.91 0.37 -7.36
CA LEU A 160 -12.38 0.37 -7.54
C LEU A 160 -13.19 0.28 -6.21
N ALA A 161 -12.63 -0.37 -5.19
CA ALA A 161 -13.21 -0.47 -3.85
C ALA A 161 -13.38 0.88 -3.10
N GLU A 162 -12.57 1.90 -3.37
CA GLU A 162 -12.66 3.21 -2.68
C GLU A 162 -13.86 4.03 -3.18
N ARG A 163 -14.15 3.97 -4.49
CA ARG A 163 -15.31 4.62 -5.09
C ARG A 163 -16.61 3.97 -4.62
N GLU A 164 -16.64 2.64 -4.57
CA GLU A 164 -17.78 1.89 -4.04
C GLU A 164 -18.00 2.20 -2.55
N ALA A 165 -16.94 2.27 -1.73
CA ALA A 165 -17.06 2.62 -0.31
C ALA A 165 -17.57 4.05 -0.07
N ALA A 166 -17.23 5.02 -0.92
CA ALA A 166 -17.77 6.38 -0.83
C ALA A 166 -19.26 6.45 -1.18
N GLU A 167 -19.72 5.59 -2.10
CA GLU A 167 -21.11 5.48 -2.56
C GLU A 167 -21.96 4.53 -1.70
N ASP A 168 -21.33 3.66 -0.92
CA ASP A 168 -21.98 2.74 0.01
C ASP A 168 -22.61 3.50 1.19
N ALA A 169 -23.94 3.49 1.27
CA ALA A 169 -24.72 4.02 2.39
C ALA A 169 -24.40 3.38 3.77
N ASN A 170 -23.58 2.33 3.78
CA ASN A 170 -23.16 1.59 4.97
C ASN A 170 -21.83 2.08 5.57
N THR A 171 -21.13 3.03 4.93
CA THR A 171 -19.89 3.59 5.50
C THR A 171 -20.20 4.61 6.59
N THR A 172 -19.38 4.61 7.65
CA THR A 172 -19.51 5.56 8.75
C THR A 172 -19.04 6.95 8.31
N ASP A 173 -19.60 8.01 8.88
CA ASP A 173 -19.18 9.40 8.60
C ASP A 173 -17.67 9.60 8.84
N ILE A 174 -17.10 8.84 9.78
CA ILE A 174 -15.67 8.88 10.12
C ILE A 174 -14.83 8.33 8.98
N VAL A 175 -15.22 7.19 8.39
CA VAL A 175 -14.52 6.63 7.23
C VAL A 175 -14.58 7.59 6.06
N ARG A 176 -15.73 8.25 5.82
CA ARG A 176 -15.84 9.28 4.79
C ARG A 176 -14.89 10.45 5.02
N SER A 177 -14.79 10.96 6.24
CA SER A 177 -13.83 12.02 6.58
C SER A 177 -12.37 11.61 6.45
N LEU A 178 -12.05 10.34 6.69
CA LEU A 178 -10.69 9.79 6.53
C LEU A 178 -10.32 9.65 5.05
N ILE A 179 -11.27 9.26 4.20
CA ILE A 179 -11.10 9.21 2.74
C ILE A 179 -10.87 10.61 2.19
N GLU A 180 -11.64 11.59 2.65
CA GLU A 180 -11.45 13.00 2.29
C GLU A 180 -10.05 13.51 2.71
N GLU A 181 -9.60 13.18 3.92
CA GLU A 181 -8.26 13.54 4.39
C GLU A 181 -7.15 12.84 3.59
N SER A 182 -7.36 11.59 3.13
CA SER A 182 -6.37 10.89 2.29
C SER A 182 -6.28 11.45 0.88
N HIS A 183 -7.37 12.01 0.36
CA HIS A 183 -7.36 12.71 -0.93
C HIS A 183 -6.72 14.10 -0.88
N ASN A 184 -6.29 14.58 0.29
CA ASN A 184 -5.63 15.87 0.43
C ASN A 184 -4.10 15.73 0.34
N PRO A 185 -3.48 15.85 -0.85
CA PRO A 185 -2.04 15.80 -0.97
C PRO A 185 -1.41 17.03 -0.31
N ALA A 186 -0.31 16.82 0.40
CA ALA A 186 0.51 17.95 0.86
C ALA A 186 0.95 18.82 -0.34
N PRO A 187 0.99 20.15 -0.19
CA PRO A 187 1.38 21.04 -1.28
C PRO A 187 2.79 20.68 -1.76
N LYS A 188 2.91 20.32 -3.05
CA LYS A 188 4.20 19.98 -3.65
C LYS A 188 5.06 21.24 -3.71
N MET A 189 6.19 21.24 -2.99
CA MET A 189 7.17 22.31 -3.10
C MET A 189 7.91 22.20 -4.44
N LYS A 190 7.83 23.26 -5.27
CA LYS A 190 8.63 23.35 -6.50
C LYS A 190 10.11 23.34 -6.14
N ARG A 191 10.91 22.51 -6.81
CA ARG A 191 12.37 22.50 -6.62
C ARG A 191 12.97 23.75 -7.26
N TYR A 192 13.58 24.64 -6.49
CA TYR A 192 14.25 25.82 -7.03
C TYR A 192 15.66 25.47 -7.56
N GLN A 193 16.28 26.40 -8.29
CA GLN A 193 17.70 26.35 -8.67
C GLN A 193 18.51 27.22 -7.73
N SER A 194 19.75 26.82 -7.45
CA SER A 194 20.63 27.65 -6.62
C SER A 194 20.99 28.96 -7.33
N GLU A 195 21.26 30.02 -6.58
CA GLU A 195 21.62 31.34 -7.15
C GLU A 195 22.86 31.25 -8.04
N ALA A 196 23.90 30.56 -7.57
CA ALA A 196 25.13 30.35 -8.34
C ALA A 196 24.91 29.58 -9.66
N GLU A 197 23.97 28.62 -9.66
CA GLU A 197 23.59 27.89 -10.88
C GLU A 197 22.90 28.82 -11.88
N ARG A 198 22.02 29.73 -11.40
CA ARG A 198 21.36 30.72 -12.26
C ARG A 198 22.36 31.68 -12.87
N GLU A 199 23.30 32.21 -12.07
CA GLU A 199 24.37 33.06 -12.59
C GLU A 199 25.24 32.34 -13.62
N TRP A 200 25.55 31.07 -13.38
CA TRP A 200 26.34 30.27 -14.31
C TRP A 200 25.61 30.06 -15.64
N LEU A 201 24.32 29.74 -15.60
CA LEU A 201 23.47 29.62 -16.79
C LEU A 201 23.33 30.96 -17.51
N GLN A 202 23.19 32.06 -16.77
CA GLN A 202 23.11 33.40 -17.34
C GLN A 202 24.39 33.75 -18.11
N ARG A 203 25.57 33.48 -17.53
CA ARG A 203 26.85 33.67 -18.23
C ARG A 203 26.98 32.83 -19.51
N LEU A 204 26.41 31.63 -19.52
CA LEU A 204 26.37 30.78 -20.71
C LEU A 204 25.44 31.34 -21.80
N VAL A 205 24.26 31.82 -21.41
CA VAL A 205 23.29 32.46 -22.31
C VAL A 205 23.84 33.77 -22.88
N ASP A 206 24.48 34.60 -22.05
CA ASP A 206 25.08 35.87 -22.48
C ASP A 206 26.17 35.66 -23.55
N ARG A 207 26.88 34.52 -23.51
CA ARG A 207 27.97 34.21 -24.45
C ARG A 207 27.53 33.46 -25.70
N HIS A 208 26.63 32.49 -25.56
CA HIS A 208 26.27 31.53 -26.63
C HIS A 208 24.81 31.66 -27.10
N GLY A 209 24.03 32.58 -26.52
CA GLY A 209 22.61 32.74 -26.84
C GLY A 209 21.79 31.52 -26.42
N ASP A 210 21.04 30.96 -27.36
CA ASP A 210 20.19 29.77 -27.14
C ASP A 210 20.88 28.44 -27.51
N ASP A 211 22.13 28.50 -27.99
CA ASP A 211 22.80 27.37 -28.60
C ASP A 211 23.43 26.42 -27.55
N THR A 212 22.62 25.53 -26.99
CA THR A 212 23.03 24.58 -25.92
C THR A 212 24.21 23.67 -26.33
N GLY A 213 24.36 23.39 -27.63
CA GLY A 213 25.49 22.63 -28.16
C GLY A 213 26.82 23.40 -28.15
N ALA A 214 26.77 24.73 -28.25
CA ALA A 214 27.94 25.59 -28.10
C ALA A 214 28.30 25.77 -26.62
N MET A 215 27.29 25.94 -25.75
CA MET A 215 27.47 26.01 -24.29
C MET A 215 28.18 24.78 -23.72
N ALA A 216 27.78 23.58 -24.18
CA ALA A 216 28.39 22.34 -23.72
C ALA A 216 29.88 22.23 -24.11
N ARG A 217 30.27 22.80 -25.26
CA ARG A 217 31.64 22.79 -25.78
C ARG A 217 32.53 23.88 -25.17
N ASP A 218 31.97 24.82 -24.41
CA ASP A 218 32.73 25.91 -23.79
C ASP A 218 33.52 25.42 -22.56
N LEU A 219 34.80 25.10 -22.77
CA LEU A 219 35.70 24.62 -21.71
C LEU A 219 35.90 25.62 -20.57
N LYS A 220 35.70 26.93 -20.80
CA LYS A 220 35.96 27.97 -19.80
C LYS A 220 34.75 28.20 -18.90
N LEU A 221 33.57 28.32 -19.50
CA LEU A 221 32.33 28.52 -18.74
C LEU A 221 31.73 27.20 -18.25
N ASN A 222 31.96 26.07 -18.93
CA ASN A 222 31.49 24.75 -18.53
C ASN A 222 32.67 23.84 -18.08
N PRO A 223 33.35 24.16 -16.96
CA PRO A 223 34.52 23.38 -16.52
C PRO A 223 34.16 21.95 -16.14
N MET A 224 32.91 21.72 -15.72
CA MET A 224 32.39 20.40 -15.34
C MET A 224 31.88 19.59 -16.53
N GLN A 225 32.03 20.09 -17.76
CA GLN A 225 31.67 19.39 -18.99
C GLN A 225 30.22 18.87 -18.98
N GLN A 226 29.31 19.71 -18.48
CA GLN A 226 27.87 19.42 -18.49
C GLN A 226 27.38 19.21 -19.92
N THR A 227 26.55 18.19 -20.12
CA THR A 227 26.02 17.87 -21.45
C THR A 227 25.04 18.94 -21.94
N ALA A 228 24.92 19.11 -23.25
CA ALA A 228 23.97 20.07 -23.85
C ALA A 228 22.52 19.82 -23.38
N ARG A 229 22.13 18.54 -23.22
CA ARG A 229 20.81 18.16 -22.72
C ARG A 229 20.60 18.60 -21.27
N ASP A 230 21.60 18.45 -20.42
CA ASP A 230 21.51 18.84 -19.01
C ASP A 230 21.44 20.36 -18.84
N ILE A 231 22.27 21.10 -19.60
CA ILE A 231 22.19 22.56 -19.68
C ILE A 231 20.80 23.00 -20.15
N GLY A 232 20.25 22.37 -21.20
CA GLY A 232 18.91 22.65 -21.70
C GLY A 232 17.81 22.41 -20.65
N LYS A 233 17.88 21.31 -19.88
CA LYS A 233 16.93 21.05 -18.79
C LYS A 233 17.00 22.11 -17.69
N ARG A 234 18.22 22.57 -17.35
CA ARG A 234 18.41 23.64 -16.37
C ARG A 234 17.91 24.98 -16.90
N LEU A 235 18.18 25.34 -18.15
CA LEU A 235 17.63 26.58 -18.74
C LEU A 235 16.10 26.57 -18.75
N LYS A 236 15.48 25.46 -19.15
CA LYS A 236 14.03 25.29 -19.10
C LYS A 236 13.49 25.48 -17.68
N LYS A 237 14.11 24.85 -16.67
CA LYS A 237 13.74 25.02 -15.26
C LYS A 237 13.99 26.45 -14.73
N MET A 238 14.96 27.18 -15.28
CA MET A 238 15.24 28.58 -14.93
C MET A 238 14.17 29.53 -15.50
N GLN A 239 13.62 29.21 -16.67
CA GLN A 239 12.54 29.96 -17.33
C GLN A 239 11.16 29.67 -16.71
N GLU A 240 10.94 28.45 -16.22
CA GLU A 240 9.70 28.02 -15.54
C GLU A 240 9.59 28.50 -14.07
N ALA A 241 10.69 29.01 -13.50
CA ALA A 241 10.80 29.47 -12.11
C ALA A 241 10.54 30.96 -11.97
#